data_AF-A0A381WDX3-F1
#
_entry.id   AF-A0A381WDX3-F1
#
_cell.length_a   1.000
_cell.length_b   1.000
_cell.length_c   1.000
_cell.angle_alpha   90.00
_cell.angle_beta   90.00
_cell.angle_gamma   90.00
#
_symmetry.space_group_name_H-M   'P 1'
#
loop_
_entity.id
_entity.type
_entity.pdbx_description
1 polymer ?
#
loop_
_entity_poly.entity_id
_entity_poly.type
_entity_poly.pdbx_seq_one_letter_code
_entity_poly.pdbx_strand_id
1 'polypeptide(L)' 'MFDIVSQKLNDSRKIVFVTGAGISQESGIPTFRGKDGHWRKHDPMRLAS' A
#
# COMPACT_ATOMS: atom_id res chain seq x y z
N MET A 1 -9.57 -17.93 -10.72
CA MET A 1 -9.68 -16.44 -10.83
C MET A 1 -8.30 -15.77 -10.84
N PHE A 2 -7.33 -16.25 -10.07
CA PHE A 2 -5.97 -15.69 -10.06
C PHE A 2 -4.93 -16.56 -10.79
N ASP A 3 -5.37 -17.55 -11.56
CA ASP A 3 -4.50 -18.60 -12.11
C ASP A 3 -3.36 -18.03 -12.97
N ILE A 4 -3.67 -17.00 -13.78
CA ILE A 4 -2.68 -16.27 -14.59
C ILE A 4 -1.65 -15.53 -13.71
N VAL A 5 -2.08 -14.95 -12.60
CA VAL A 5 -1.19 -14.22 -11.69
C VAL A 5 -0.27 -15.20 -10.96
N SER A 6 -0.83 -16.28 -10.41
CA SER A 6 -0.07 -17.33 -9.75
C SER A 6 0.98 -17.95 -10.67
N GLN A 7 0.61 -18.24 -11.92
CA GLN A 7 1.55 -18.76 -12.91
C GLN A 7 2.70 -17.78 -13.18
N LYS A 8 2.40 -16.50 -13.42
CA LYS A 8 3.44 -15.48 -13.64
C LYS A 8 4.36 -15.29 -12.44
N LEU A 9 3.84 -15.41 -11.22
CA LEU A 9 4.66 -15.37 -10.01
C LEU A 9 5.61 -16.58 -9.94
N ASN A 10 5.11 -17.79 -10.23
CA ASN A 10 5.93 -19.00 -10.23
C ASN A 10 7.03 -18.99 -11.31
N ASP A 11 6.73 -18.46 -12.49
CA ASP A 11 7.68 -18.43 -13.61
C ASP A 11 8.75 -17.33 -13.47
N SER A 12 8.54 -16.37 -12.56
CA SER A 12 9.44 -15.22 -12.39
C SER A 12 10.68 -15.59 -11.56
N ARG A 13 11.87 -15.41 -12.14
CA ARG A 13 13.14 -15.69 -11.43
C ARG A 13 13.50 -14.66 -10.35
N LYS A 14 13.02 -13.42 -10.46
CA LYS A 14 13.24 -12.34 -9.50
C LYS A 14 11.98 -11.47 -9.45
N ILE A 15 11.45 -11.24 -8.26
CA ILE A 15 10.22 -10.49 -8.04
C ILE A 15 10.49 -9.39 -7.02
N VAL A 16 9.95 -8.20 -7.27
CA VAL A 16 9.96 -7.08 -6.33
C VAL A 16 8.51 -6.63 -6.14
N PHE A 17 8.11 -6.43 -4.89
CA PHE A 17 6.83 -5.83 -4.55
C PHE A 17 7.07 -4.45 -3.97
N VAL A 18 6.47 -3.44 -4.60
CA VAL A 18 6.44 -2.08 -4.06
C VAL A 18 5.06 -1.89 -3.44
N THR A 19 5.05 -1.56 -2.16
CA THR A 19 3.82 -1.38 -1.39
C THR A 19 3.69 0.06 -0.92
N GLY A 20 2.46 0.48 -0.62
CA GLY A 20 2.17 1.74 0.04
C GLY A 20 1.45 1.52 1.35
N ALA A 21 1.15 2.59 2.09
CA ALA A 21 0.49 2.54 3.41
C ALA A 21 -0.82 1.73 3.44
N GLY A 22 -1.50 1.57 2.29
CA GLY A 22 -2.71 0.77 2.17
C GLY A 22 -2.54 -0.67 2.65
N ILE A 23 -1.36 -1.28 2.48
CA ILE A 23 -1.11 -2.66 2.92
C ILE A 23 -1.19 -2.82 4.45
N SER A 24 -1.00 -1.73 5.19
CA SER A 24 -1.03 -1.73 6.67
C SER A 24 -2.38 -1.30 7.23
N GLN A 25 -3.34 -0.91 6.39
CA GLN A 25 -4.66 -0.43 6.84
C GLN A 25 -5.42 -1.49 7.63
N GLU A 26 -5.35 -2.74 7.19
CA GLU A 26 -6.01 -3.86 7.86
C GLU A 26 -5.35 -4.24 9.19
N SER A 27 -4.11 -3.79 9.43
CA SER A 27 -3.43 -3.89 10.72
C SER A 27 -3.76 -2.72 11.67
N GLY A 28 -4.72 -1.86 11.29
CA GLY A 28 -5.12 -0.70 12.09
C GLY A 28 -4.23 0.52 11.91
N ILE A 29 -3.25 0.50 11.00
CA ILE A 29 -2.39 1.65 10.72
C ILE A 29 -3.08 2.55 9.69
N PRO A 30 -3.44 3.79 10.02
CA PRO A 30 -4.13 4.69 9.11
C PRO A 30 -3.30 5.00 7.86
N THR A 31 -3.98 5.17 6.72
CA THR A 31 -3.33 5.58 5.47
C THR A 31 -3.18 7.10 5.37
N PHE A 32 -2.38 7.58 4.43
CA PHE A 32 -2.26 9.03 4.21
C PHE A 32 -3.45 9.63 3.47
N ARG A 33 -4.04 8.90 2.51
CA ARG A 33 -5.05 9.43 1.55
C ARG A 33 -6.46 8.84 1.66
N GLY A 34 -6.66 7.78 2.45
CA GLY A 34 -7.95 7.09 2.57
C GLY A 34 -9.06 7.92 3.20
N LYS A 35 -10.24 7.32 3.43
CA LYS A 35 -11.42 8.01 4.00
C LYS A 35 -11.06 8.87 5.23
N ASP A 36 -10.29 8.27 6.14
CA ASP A 36 -9.80 8.85 7.38
C ASP A 36 -8.33 9.28 7.33
N GLY A 37 -7.78 9.43 6.12
CA GLY A 37 -6.35 9.55 5.91
C GLY A 37 -5.74 10.83 6.47
N HIS A 38 -4.49 10.74 6.91
CA HIS A 38 -3.79 11.82 7.59
C HIS A 38 -3.77 13.15 6.82
N TRP A 39 -3.60 13.14 5.50
CA TRP A 39 -3.52 14.36 4.69
C TRP A 39 -4.86 15.08 4.51
N ARG A 40 -5.98 14.49 4.95
CA ARG A 40 -7.27 15.17 5.04
C ARG A 40 -7.45 15.91 6.37
N LYS A 41 -6.69 15.51 7.39
CA LYS A 41 -6.80 16.02 8.77
C LYS A 41 -5.62 16.92 9.16
N HIS A 42 -4.50 16.81 8.45
CA HIS A 42 -3.25 17.50 8.76
C HIS A 42 -2.60 18.05 7.49
N ASP A 43 -1.91 19.18 7.62
CA ASP A 43 -1.06 19.73 6.56
C ASP A 43 0.10 18.75 6.27
N PRO A 44 0.20 18.20 5.03
CA PRO A 44 1.25 17.26 4.66
C PRO A 44 2.67 17.79 4.91
N MET A 45 2.91 19.08 4.66
CA MET A 45 4.25 19.68 4.80
C MET A 45 4.67 19.86 6.26
N ARG A 46 3.70 19.89 7.19
CA ARG A 46 3.98 19.95 8.63
C ARG A 46 4.03 18.57 9.27
N LEU A 47 3.28 17.61 8.73
CA LEU A 47 3.22 16.25 9.25
C LEU A 47 4.41 15.39 8.78
N ALA A 48 4.94 15.66 7.59
CA ALA A 48 6.00 14.87 6.95
C ALA A 48 7.33 15.63 6.82
N SER A 49 7.53 16.68 7.63
CA SER A 49 8.79 17.44 7.75
C SER A 49 9.85 16.72 8.59
#